data_AF-A0A5C7VGS6-F1
#
_entry.id   AF-A0A5C7VGS6-F1
#
_cell.length_a   1.000
_cell.length_b   1.000
_cell.length_c   1.000
_cell.angle_alpha   90.00
_cell.angle_beta   90.00
_cell.angle_gamma   90.00
#
_symmetry.space_group_name_H-M   'P 1'
#
loop_
_entity.id
_entity.type
_entity.pdbx_description
1 polymer ?
#
loop_
_entity_poly.entity_id
_entity_poly.type
_entity_poly.pdbx_seq_one_letter_code
_entity_poly.pdbx_strand_id
1 'polypeptide(L)'
;MLRRPRTDFWQVGIVPSRLEDLTPARLAALRDHITWLPDAGRWRYLADPFGLVRGQTLHVFVEAFDYRVKRAVIERHEFARDTLAWRGGRTVLD
;
A
#
# COMPACT_ATOMS: atom_id res chain seq x y z
N MET A 1 -13.98 -2.86 26.96
CA MET A 1 -13.45 -2.19 25.75
C MET A 1 -12.23 -2.96 25.27
N LEU A 2 -12.27 -3.53 24.06
CA LEU A 2 -11.10 -4.17 23.45
C LEU A 2 -10.02 -3.10 23.20
N ARG A 3 -8.89 -3.19 23.90
CA ARG A 3 -7.74 -2.31 23.65
C ARG A 3 -7.21 -2.57 22.25
N ARG A 4 -6.90 -1.51 21.50
CA ARG A 4 -6.22 -1.62 20.21
C ARG A 4 -4.90 -2.38 20.44
N PRO A 5 -4.55 -3.37 19.62
CA PRO A 5 -3.26 -4.03 19.71
C PRO A 5 -2.15 -2.98 19.76
N ARG A 6 -1.15 -3.20 20.62
CA ARG A 6 0.05 -2.34 20.75
C ARG A 6 1.06 -2.57 19.62
N THR A 7 0.70 -3.38 18.65
CA THR A 7 1.50 -3.77 17.50
C THR A 7 1.31 -2.76 16.39
N ASP A 8 2.41 -2.35 15.77
CA ASP A 8 2.36 -1.50 14.58
C ASP A 8 1.67 -2.26 13.46
N PHE A 9 0.62 -1.66 12.88
CA PHE A 9 0.12 -2.12 11.60
C PHE A 9 0.99 -1.52 10.51
N TRP A 10 1.55 -2.38 9.68
CA TRP A 10 2.33 -1.98 8.52
C TRP A 10 1.42 -1.24 7.54
N GLN A 11 1.92 -0.14 6.99
CA GLN A 11 1.22 0.63 5.96
C GLN A 11 2.07 0.67 4.70
N VAL A 12 1.42 0.39 3.57
CA VAL A 12 2.06 0.42 2.26
C VAL A 12 2.11 1.87 1.77
N GLY A 13 3.29 2.28 1.32
CA GLY A 13 3.51 3.58 0.69
C GLY A 13 4.28 3.47 -0.62
N ILE A 14 4.00 4.37 -1.54
CA ILE A 14 4.71 4.54 -2.80
C ILE A 14 5.66 5.72 -2.62
N VAL A 15 6.96 5.46 -2.66
CA VAL A 15 7.99 6.49 -2.61
C VAL A 15 8.26 6.98 -4.04
N PRO A 16 8.17 8.29 -4.33
CA PRO A 16 8.40 8.82 -5.68
C PRO A 16 9.90 8.92 -5.99
N SER A 17 10.60 7.79 -5.94
CA SER A 17 12.03 7.68 -6.25
C SER A 17 12.32 6.32 -6.86
N ARG A 18 13.34 6.25 -7.71
CA ARG A 18 13.90 4.98 -8.15
C ARG A 18 14.58 4.32 -6.95
N LEU A 19 14.58 2.99 -6.91
CA LEU A 19 15.14 2.23 -5.80
C LEU A 19 16.66 2.43 -5.73
N GLU A 20 17.33 2.48 -6.88
CA GLU A 20 18.77 2.70 -7.00
C GLU A 20 19.24 4.06 -6.45
N ASP A 21 18.34 5.05 -6.42
CA ASP A 21 18.62 6.38 -5.88
C ASP A 21 18.28 6.51 -4.39
N LEU A 22 17.63 5.50 -3.80
CA LEU A 22 17.03 5.61 -2.49
C LEU A 22 18.06 5.39 -1.37
N THR A 23 18.44 6.49 -0.73
CA THR A 23 19.26 6.49 0.49
C THR A 23 18.39 6.86 1.71
N PRO A 24 18.82 6.59 2.95
CA PRO A 24 18.10 7.03 4.14
C PRO A 24 17.86 8.55 4.18
N ALA A 25 18.84 9.35 3.78
CA ALA A 25 18.70 10.81 3.72
C ALA A 25 17.66 11.25 2.67
N ARG A 26 17.68 10.61 1.49
CA ARG A 26 16.69 10.89 0.44
C ARG A 26 15.28 10.45 0.84
N LEU A 27 15.15 9.28 1.48
CA LEU A 27 13.86 8.82 2.01
C LEU A 27 13.32 9.79 3.06
N ALA A 28 14.18 10.30 3.96
CA ALA A 28 13.77 11.31 4.95
C ALA A 28 13.29 12.61 4.29
N ALA A 29 13.98 13.08 3.24
CA ALA A 29 13.59 14.26 2.48
C ALA A 29 12.28 14.07 1.68
N LEU A 30 11.94 12.82 1.32
CA LEU A 30 10.73 12.47 0.58
C LEU A 30 9.52 12.13 1.47
N ARG A 31 9.64 12.22 2.81
CA ARG A 31 8.59 11.83 3.76
C ARG A 31 7.21 12.35 3.38
N ASP A 32 7.09 13.64 3.10
CA ASP A 32 5.81 14.31 2.83
C ASP A 32 5.32 14.10 1.39
N HIS A 33 6.12 13.41 0.57
CA HIS A 33 5.82 13.05 -0.81
C HIS A 33 5.46 11.55 -0.97
N ILE A 34 5.48 10.77 0.12
CA ILE A 34 5.05 9.36 0.09
C ILE A 34 3.54 9.31 -0.14
N THR A 35 3.12 8.61 -1.20
CA THR A 35 1.70 8.31 -1.41
C THR A 35 1.35 7.04 -0.67
N TRP A 36 0.62 7.17 0.43
CA TRP A 36 0.14 6.04 1.21
C TRP A 36 -1.07 5.36 0.54
N LEU A 37 -1.14 4.03 0.64
CA LEU A 37 -2.36 3.31 0.26
C LEU A 37 -3.51 3.63 1.23
N PRO A 38 -4.77 3.42 0.81
CA PRO A 38 -5.93 3.58 1.68
C PRO A 38 -5.83 2.75 2.96
N ASP A 39 -6.39 3.25 4.06
CA ASP A 39 -6.49 2.51 5.32
C ASP A 39 -7.31 1.21 5.10
N ALA A 40 -6.71 0.07 5.44
CA ALA A 40 -7.36 -1.24 5.35
C ALA A 40 -8.57 -1.37 6.30
N GLY A 41 -8.61 -0.53 7.34
CA GLY A 41 -9.62 -0.55 8.39
C GLY A 41 -9.23 -1.43 9.57
N ARG A 42 -10.09 -1.45 10.60
CA ARG A 42 -9.83 -2.17 11.85
C ARG A 42 -9.65 -3.67 11.62
N TRP A 43 -8.63 -4.25 12.26
CA TRP A 43 -8.30 -5.68 12.20
C TRP A 43 -7.95 -6.17 10.80
N ARG A 44 -7.52 -5.27 9.91
CA ARG A 44 -7.03 -5.58 8.57
C ARG A 44 -5.66 -4.94 8.36
N TYR A 45 -4.86 -5.52 7.47
CA TYR A 45 -3.62 -4.91 6.98
C TYR A 45 -3.42 -5.20 5.50
N LEU A 46 -2.59 -4.36 4.86
CA LEU A 46 -2.08 -4.58 3.52
C LEU A 46 -0.57 -4.86 3.62
N ALA A 47 -0.11 -5.97 3.04
CA ALA A 47 1.28 -6.38 3.08
C ALA A 47 1.81 -6.71 1.69
N ASP A 48 3.13 -6.87 1.62
CA ASP A 48 3.89 -7.39 0.49
C ASP A 48 3.49 -6.78 -0.87
N PRO A 49 3.61 -5.44 -1.01
CA PRO A 49 3.20 -4.77 -2.22
C PRO A 49 4.08 -5.13 -3.41
N PHE A 50 3.47 -5.29 -4.58
CA PHE A 50 4.19 -5.28 -5.85
C PHE A 50 3.47 -4.44 -6.90
N GLY A 51 4.25 -3.75 -7.73
CA GLY A 51 3.76 -2.79 -8.71
C GLY A 51 3.86 -3.31 -10.14
N LEU A 52 2.85 -3.00 -10.95
CA LEU A 52 2.85 -3.19 -12.40
C LEU A 52 2.35 -1.92 -13.09
N VAL A 53 3.16 -1.36 -13.98
CA VAL A 53 2.75 -0.22 -14.81
C VAL A 53 2.12 -0.73 -16.11
N ARG A 54 0.92 -0.24 -16.43
CA ARG A 54 0.26 -0.49 -17.72
C ARG A 54 -0.33 0.80 -18.26
N GLY A 55 0.26 1.33 -19.33
CA GLY A 55 -0.12 2.62 -19.90
C GLY A 55 0.09 3.78 -18.91
N GLN A 56 -1.00 4.48 -18.58
CA GLN A 56 -1.03 5.61 -17.65
C GLN A 56 -1.53 5.24 -16.25
N THR A 57 -1.50 3.94 -15.92
CA THR A 57 -1.93 3.41 -14.62
C THR A 57 -0.79 2.64 -13.97
N LEU A 58 -0.55 2.92 -12.70
CA LEU A 58 0.21 2.08 -11.79
C LEU A 58 -0.79 1.18 -11.05
N HIS A 59 -0.66 -0.13 -11.24
CA HIS A 59 -1.38 -1.14 -10.46
C HIS A 59 -0.48 -1.58 -9.30
N VAL A 60 -0.96 -1.45 -8.07
CA VAL A 60 -0.29 -1.97 -6.87
C VAL A 60 -1.13 -3.11 -6.33
N PHE A 61 -0.52 -4.29 -6.26
CA PHE A 61 -1.12 -5.47 -5.68
C PHE A 61 -0.60 -5.64 -4.26
N VAL A 62 -1.45 -6.12 -3.35
CA VAL A 62 -1.12 -6.32 -1.93
C VAL A 62 -1.79 -7.59 -1.42
N GLU A 63 -1.16 -8.24 -0.43
CA GLU A 63 -1.84 -9.20 0.43
C GLU A 63 -2.74 -8.43 1.41
N ALA A 64 -4.05 -8.56 1.26
CA ALA A 64 -5.04 -7.96 2.14
C ALA A 64 -5.55 -9.00 3.13
N PHE A 65 -5.07 -8.92 4.38
CA PHE A 65 -5.42 -9.88 5.42
C PHE A 65 -6.48 -9.31 6.36
N ASP A 66 -7.42 -10.17 6.79
CA ASP A 66 -8.44 -9.82 7.79
C ASP A 66 -8.39 -10.79 8.98
N TYR A 67 -8.01 -10.27 10.15
CA TYR A 67 -7.89 -11.06 11.38
C TYR A 67 -9.21 -11.66 11.86
N ARG A 68 -10.36 -11.13 11.43
CA ARG A 68 -11.68 -11.64 11.83
C ARG A 68 -11.99 -12.99 11.19
N VAL A 69 -11.50 -13.21 9.98
CA VAL A 69 -11.67 -14.46 9.21
C VAL A 69 -10.37 -15.25 9.07
N LYS A 70 -9.23 -14.66 9.46
CA LYS A 70 -7.88 -15.23 9.37
C LYS A 70 -7.52 -15.68 7.95
N ARG A 71 -7.90 -14.87 6.96
CA ARG A 71 -7.69 -15.15 5.55
C ARG A 71 -7.08 -13.91 4.87
N ALA A 72 -6.16 -14.15 3.96
CA ALA A 72 -5.64 -13.17 3.02
C ALA A 72 -6.26 -13.36 1.64
N VAL A 73 -6.43 -12.24 0.94
CA VAL A 73 -6.79 -12.16 -0.48
C VAL A 73 -5.81 -11.23 -1.18
N ILE A 74 -5.74 -11.25 -2.51
CA ILE A 74 -4.99 -10.23 -3.26
C ILE A 74 -5.92 -9.10 -3.66
N GLU A 75 -5.62 -7.90 -3.20
CA GLU A 75 -6.26 -6.68 -3.69
C GLU A 75 -5.37 -5.99 -4.72
N ARG A 76 -5.99 -5.38 -5.72
CA ARG A 76 -5.35 -4.50 -6.69
C ARG A 76 -5.86 -3.08 -6.50
N HIS A 77 -4.95 -2.17 -6.20
CA HIS A 77 -5.16 -0.73 -6.08
C HIS A 77 -4.61 -0.02 -7.33
N GLU A 78 -5.40 0.87 -7.92
CA GLU A 78 -5.02 1.63 -9.12
C GLU A 78 -4.65 3.06 -8.76
N PHE A 79 -3.56 3.54 -9.35
CA PHE A 79 -3.09 4.91 -9.23
C PHE A 79 -2.85 5.51 -10.61
N ALA A 80 -3.12 6.80 -10.75
CA ALA A 80 -2.65 7.59 -11.87
C ALA A 80 -1.10 7.58 -11.88
N ARG A 81 -0.48 7.26 -13.02
CA ARG A 81 0.99 7.08 -13.07
C ARG A 81 1.77 8.36 -12.79
N ASP A 82 1.24 9.50 -13.21
CA ASP A 82 1.88 10.82 -13.17
C ASP A 82 1.73 11.51 -11.80
N THR A 83 0.56 11.37 -11.20
CA THR A 83 0.15 12.07 -9.98
C THR A 83 0.10 11.17 -8.76
N LEU A 84 0.19 9.85 -8.96
CA LEU A 84 -0.09 8.84 -7.93
C LEU A 84 -1.45 9.04 -7.25
N ALA A 85 -2.41 9.67 -7.93
CA ALA A 85 -3.77 9.80 -7.42
C ALA A 85 -4.46 8.43 -7.41
N TRP A 86 -4.96 8.01 -6.25
CA TRP A 86 -5.69 6.75 -6.11
C TRP A 86 -7.00 6.79 -6.90
N ARG A 87 -7.28 5.73 -7.66
CA ARG A 87 -8.46 5.58 -8.54
C ARG A 87 -9.42 4.49 -8.08
N GLY A 88 -9.03 3.66 -7.11
CA GLY A 88 -9.86 2.59 -6.55
C GLY A 88 -9.09 1.32 -6.25
N GLY A 89 -9.73 0.41 -5.52
CA GLY A 89 -9.19 -0.90 -5.16
C GLY A 89 -10.24 -2.00 -5.30
N ARG A 90 -9.82 -3.23 -5.63
CA ARG A 90 -10.70 -4.42 -5.64
C ARG A 90 -9.92 -5.70 -5.38
N THR A 91 -10.57 -6.70 -4.82
CA THR A 91 -10.05 -8.08 -4.76
C THR A 91 -9.93 -8.67 -6.16
N VAL A 92 -8.81 -9.33 -6.44
CA VAL A 92 -8.51 -9.96 -7.74
C VAL A 92 -8.11 -11.43 -7.64
N LEU A 93 -7.82 -11.92 -6.44
CA LEU A 93 -7.58 -13.33 -6.12
C LEU A 93 -8.01 -13.59 -4.67
N ASP A 94 -8.66 -14.73 -4.40
CA ASP A 94 -9.20 -15.13 -3.09
C ASP A 94 -8.66 -16.51 -2.69
#